data_AF-A0A224XEE2-F1
#
_entry.id   AF-A0A224XEE2-F1
#
_cell.length_a   1.000
_cell.length_b   1.000
_cell.length_c   1.000
_cell.angle_alpha   90.00
_cell.angle_beta   90.00
_cell.angle_gamma   90.00
#
_symmetry.space_group_name_H-M   'P 1'
#
loop_
_entity.id
_entity.type
_entity.pdbx_description
1 polymer ?
#
loop_
_entity_poly.entity_id
_entity_poly.type
_entity_poly.pdbx_seq_one_letter_code
_entity_poly.pdbx_strand_id
1 'polypeptide(L)'
;MTLILGGGIGGLSAAHYLIKAGTKNITLLESTNRVGGWIQSIKDPKTGIIFEKGPRTLRIRGNIGMNTLSLIEELGLEHKIKPITIDHPSSKNRFIFVNNRLHILPTSFSALFKKTPPFSTRLFRGIWRDLTSPAKKSNDDTVYAFIERRFGVEVADYLVSSMICGICAGDAKEISVKFFIPNLFEAEQKYGSVVKGYIKEIMQKKKVEDSKSSNPLGSVHEKAKLEKWNVFGMDGGMVTLVDAVKEEIEVAKGIDIKFNSQVTDLSIQPGSVKCRVNGKEFFEYKHLISSLSAIHLAPLLKEEHPILADELSKIPFVTVAVVNLAFKGQLLDREAFGFLVPPSQGLPILGVIFDSCNFPQENHTVLTSQQIQQV
;
A
#
# COMPACT_ATOMS: atom_id res chain seq x y z
N MET A 1 -16.69 19.66 18.94
CA MET A 1 -16.45 18.25 19.32
C MET A 1 -16.45 17.44 18.05
N THR A 2 -15.33 16.80 17.75
CA THR A 2 -15.13 16.03 16.52
C THR A 2 -14.98 14.56 16.89
N LEU A 3 -15.78 13.71 16.25
CA LEU A 3 -15.71 12.26 16.41
C LEU A 3 -14.85 11.67 15.29
N ILE A 4 -13.89 10.82 15.65
CA ILE A 4 -13.12 9.99 14.74
C ILE A 4 -13.46 8.53 15.01
N LEU A 5 -13.89 7.80 13.98
CA LEU A 5 -14.17 6.36 14.07
C LEU A 5 -12.99 5.57 13.51
N GLY A 6 -12.43 4.67 14.33
CA GLY A 6 -11.29 3.82 13.99
C GLY A 6 -9.95 4.44 14.36
N GLY A 7 -9.13 3.67 15.08
CA GLY A 7 -7.77 3.98 15.48
C GLY A 7 -6.72 3.40 14.53
N GLY A 8 -7.06 3.14 13.27
CA GLY A 8 -6.07 2.83 12.24
C GLY A 8 -5.18 4.04 11.89
N ILE A 9 -4.17 3.85 11.04
CA ILE A 9 -3.29 4.95 10.62
C ILE A 9 -4.06 6.14 10.02
N GLY A 10 -5.16 5.89 9.30
CA GLY A 10 -6.02 6.96 8.77
C GLY A 10 -6.66 7.82 9.86
N GLY A 11 -7.21 7.19 10.91
CA GLY A 11 -7.81 7.88 12.05
C GLY A 11 -6.77 8.61 12.91
N LEU A 12 -5.62 7.97 13.14
CA LEU A 12 -4.49 8.59 13.85
C LEU A 12 -3.91 9.79 13.10
N SER A 13 -3.72 9.69 11.77
CA SER A 13 -3.29 10.82 10.96
C SER A 13 -4.34 11.94 10.94
N ALA A 14 -5.62 11.61 10.87
CA ALA A 14 -6.68 12.62 10.97
C ALA A 14 -6.64 13.35 12.32
N ALA A 15 -6.47 12.62 13.42
CA ALA A 15 -6.29 13.20 14.75
C ALA A 15 -5.07 14.13 14.80
N HIS A 16 -3.91 13.65 14.34
CA HIS A 16 -2.66 14.42 14.27
C HIS A 16 -2.84 15.76 13.56
N TYR A 17 -3.38 15.74 12.33
CA TYR A 17 -3.53 16.96 11.55
C TYR A 17 -4.63 17.89 12.10
N LEU A 18 -5.68 17.36 12.72
CA LEU A 18 -6.69 18.18 13.39
C LEU A 18 -6.09 18.92 14.60
N ILE A 19 -5.33 18.22 15.43
CA ILE A 19 -4.64 18.80 16.59
C ILE A 19 -3.65 19.86 16.14
N LYS A 20 -2.85 19.56 15.11
CA LYS A 20 -1.90 20.52 14.52
C LYS A 20 -2.59 21.76 13.96
N ALA A 21 -3.79 21.61 13.41
CA ALA A 21 -4.63 22.74 12.97
C ALA A 21 -5.30 23.50 14.13
N GLY A 22 -5.04 23.14 15.39
CA GLY A 22 -5.58 23.80 16.58
C GLY A 22 -6.97 23.28 17.00
N THR A 23 -7.46 22.20 16.40
CA THR A 23 -8.75 21.60 16.79
C THR A 23 -8.62 20.93 18.15
N LYS A 24 -9.58 21.21 19.04
CA LYS A 24 -9.69 20.60 20.38
C LYS A 24 -11.00 19.84 20.52
N ASN A 25 -11.12 19.06 21.61
CA ASN A 25 -12.30 18.25 21.93
C ASN A 25 -12.58 17.20 20.84
N ILE A 26 -11.55 16.44 20.50
CA ILE A 26 -11.60 15.32 19.57
C ILE A 26 -11.84 14.05 20.41
N THR A 27 -12.72 13.17 19.95
CA THR A 27 -12.84 11.82 20.50
C THR A 27 -12.55 10.83 19.40
N LEU A 28 -11.60 9.93 19.62
CA LEU A 28 -11.32 8.80 18.74
C LEU A 28 -11.83 7.52 19.39
N LEU A 29 -12.76 6.84 18.72
CA LEU A 29 -13.30 5.55 19.17
C LEU A 29 -12.64 4.41 18.40
N GLU A 30 -11.97 3.53 19.14
CA GLU A 30 -11.32 2.33 18.63
C GLU A 30 -12.00 1.10 19.24
N SER A 31 -12.44 0.18 18.38
CA SER A 31 -13.19 -1.01 18.82
C SER A 31 -12.32 -2.05 19.51
N THR A 32 -11.02 -2.07 19.22
CA THR A 32 -10.06 -2.97 19.85
C THR A 32 -9.36 -2.33 21.05
N ASN A 33 -8.46 -3.07 21.68
CA ASN A 33 -7.64 -2.61 22.80
C ASN A 33 -6.35 -1.88 22.36
N ARG A 34 -6.18 -1.59 21.06
CA ARG A 34 -4.98 -0.94 20.52
C ARG A 34 -5.29 -0.09 19.29
N VAL A 35 -4.45 0.91 19.03
CA VAL A 35 -4.45 1.65 17.76
C VAL A 35 -3.46 1.03 16.77
N GLY A 36 -3.50 1.47 15.52
CA GLY A 36 -2.62 1.07 14.41
C GLY A 36 -3.31 0.28 13.31
N GLY A 37 -4.49 -0.31 13.59
CA GLY A 37 -5.19 -1.16 12.64
C GLY A 37 -4.29 -2.30 12.13
N TRP A 38 -4.20 -2.44 10.81
CA TRP A 38 -3.35 -3.44 10.14
C TRP A 38 -1.84 -3.25 10.35
N ILE A 39 -1.39 -2.07 10.78
CA ILE A 39 0.02 -1.85 11.12
C ILE A 39 0.27 -2.46 12.50
N GLN A 40 0.95 -3.60 12.53
CA GLN A 40 1.30 -4.29 13.76
C GLN A 40 2.60 -5.08 13.56
N SER A 41 3.52 -4.91 14.49
CA SER A 41 4.78 -5.64 14.57
C SER A 41 4.81 -6.45 15.87
N ILE A 42 5.30 -7.68 15.85
CA ILE A 42 5.58 -8.50 17.03
C ILE A 42 7.08 -8.69 17.12
N LYS A 43 7.66 -8.47 18.30
CA LYS A 43 9.03 -8.85 18.60
C LYS A 43 9.03 -10.13 19.42
N ASP A 44 9.76 -11.16 18.96
CA ASP A 44 10.01 -12.35 19.75
C ASP A 44 10.93 -11.98 20.94
N PRO A 45 10.47 -12.16 22.19
CA PRO A 45 11.26 -11.79 23.36
C PRO A 45 12.52 -12.63 23.55
N LYS A 46 12.60 -13.84 22.96
CA LYS A 46 13.76 -14.73 23.10
C LYS A 46 14.81 -14.48 22.03
N THR A 47 14.38 -14.27 20.80
CA THR A 47 15.28 -14.15 19.63
C THR A 47 15.45 -12.72 19.14
N GLY A 48 14.65 -11.78 19.61
CA GLY A 48 14.67 -10.39 19.15
C GLY A 48 14.09 -10.17 17.74
N ILE A 49 13.70 -11.23 17.05
CA ILE A 49 13.14 -11.20 15.69
C ILE A 49 11.85 -10.39 15.65
N ILE A 50 11.70 -9.55 14.63
CA ILE A 50 10.52 -8.74 14.36
C ILE A 50 9.70 -9.39 13.24
N PHE A 51 8.45 -9.67 13.54
CA PHE A 51 7.44 -10.17 12.60
C PHE A 51 6.38 -9.11 12.35
N GLU A 52 6.23 -8.69 11.11
CA GLU A 52 5.13 -7.80 10.71
C GLU A 52 3.85 -8.60 10.46
N LYS A 53 2.70 -8.09 10.90
CA LYS A 53 1.39 -8.69 10.60
C LYS A 53 0.68 -8.07 9.41
N GLY A 54 1.19 -6.94 8.91
CA GLY A 54 0.60 -6.22 7.78
C GLY A 54 1.67 -5.58 6.91
N PRO A 55 1.71 -4.23 6.78
CA PRO A 55 2.70 -3.56 5.97
C PRO A 55 4.09 -3.67 6.58
N ARG A 56 5.11 -3.72 5.71
CA ARG A 56 6.51 -3.97 6.08
C ARG A 56 7.47 -2.90 5.60
N THR A 57 7.10 -2.27 4.49
CA THR A 57 7.90 -1.23 3.85
C THR A 57 6.97 -0.18 3.25
N LEU A 58 7.38 1.08 3.29
CA LEU A 58 6.68 2.19 2.65
C LEU A 58 7.49 2.72 1.47
N ARG A 59 6.79 3.19 0.42
CA ARG A 59 7.41 3.82 -0.75
C ARG A 59 7.54 5.32 -0.52
N ILE A 60 8.62 5.90 -1.05
CA ILE A 60 8.91 7.34 -0.89
C ILE A 60 8.58 8.20 -2.12
N ARG A 61 7.93 7.63 -3.14
CA ARG A 61 7.72 8.32 -4.43
C ARG A 61 6.45 9.17 -4.44
N GLY A 62 6.55 10.32 -5.11
CA GLY A 62 5.44 11.23 -5.32
C GLY A 62 5.00 11.95 -4.05
N ASN A 63 3.95 12.76 -4.16
CA ASN A 63 3.47 13.61 -3.06
C ASN A 63 3.08 12.78 -1.82
N ILE A 64 2.53 11.58 -2.00
CA ILE A 64 2.15 10.70 -0.89
C ILE A 64 3.37 10.28 -0.08
N GLY A 65 4.43 9.81 -0.75
CA GLY A 65 5.68 9.42 -0.07
C GLY A 65 6.36 10.61 0.61
N MET A 66 6.31 11.79 -0.02
CA MET A 66 6.82 13.02 0.60
C MET A 66 6.05 13.38 1.87
N ASN A 67 4.71 13.33 1.84
CA ASN A 67 3.88 13.58 3.02
C ASN A 67 4.20 12.61 4.16
N THR A 68 4.45 11.33 3.84
CA THR A 68 4.86 10.34 4.86
C THR A 68 6.24 10.67 5.46
N LEU A 69 7.23 11.06 4.64
CA LEU A 69 8.54 11.45 5.16
C LEU A 69 8.46 12.74 6.01
N SER A 70 7.63 13.71 5.61
CA SER A 70 7.37 14.90 6.41
C SER A 70 6.72 14.56 7.75
N LEU A 71 5.77 13.63 7.79
CA LEU A 71 5.22 13.15 9.05
C LEU A 71 6.29 12.49 9.93
N ILE A 72 7.19 11.68 9.36
CA ILE A 72 8.28 11.04 10.11
C ILE A 72 9.26 12.08 10.68
N GLU A 73 9.58 13.11 9.91
CA GLU A 73 10.43 14.23 10.36
C GLU A 73 9.74 15.05 11.46
N GLU A 74 8.45 15.33 11.32
CA GLU A 74 7.66 16.01 12.35
C GLU A 74 7.64 15.24 13.68
N LEU A 75 7.65 13.90 13.63
CA LEU A 75 7.67 13.03 14.80
C LEU A 75 9.09 12.78 15.35
N GLY A 76 10.13 13.37 14.76
CA GLY A 76 11.53 13.15 15.19
C GLY A 76 12.02 11.70 15.00
N LEU A 77 11.44 10.98 14.03
CA LEU A 77 11.68 9.56 13.79
C LEU A 77 12.73 9.28 12.69
N GLU A 78 13.48 10.28 12.25
CA GLU A 78 14.44 10.18 11.13
C GLU A 78 15.53 9.15 11.42
N HIS A 79 15.97 9.08 12.68
CA HIS A 79 16.97 8.15 13.18
C HIS A 79 16.48 6.69 13.25
N LYS A 80 15.17 6.48 13.15
CA LYS A 80 14.54 5.14 13.14
C LYS A 80 14.30 4.60 11.73
N ILE A 81 14.54 5.39 10.69
CA ILE A 81 14.31 4.94 9.32
C ILE A 81 15.35 3.88 8.93
N LYS A 82 14.89 2.74 8.40
CA LYS A 82 15.72 1.70 7.78
C LYS A 82 15.51 1.74 6.27
N PRO A 83 16.35 2.47 5.51
CA PRO A 83 16.15 2.60 4.07
C PRO A 83 16.66 1.40 3.29
N ILE A 84 15.98 1.09 2.19
CA ILE A 84 16.44 0.16 1.17
C ILE A 84 16.65 0.98 -0.10
N THR A 85 17.91 1.11 -0.53
CA THR A 85 18.27 1.89 -1.71
C THR A 85 17.89 1.15 -3.00
N ILE A 86 17.84 1.88 -4.12
CA ILE A 86 17.58 1.28 -5.45
C ILE A 86 18.64 0.24 -5.84
N ASP A 87 19.85 0.35 -5.29
CA ASP A 87 20.97 -0.52 -5.59
C ASP A 87 21.04 -1.79 -4.74
N HIS A 88 20.25 -1.86 -3.67
CA HIS A 88 20.16 -3.02 -2.78
C HIS A 88 19.69 -4.27 -3.55
N PRO A 89 20.21 -5.47 -3.26
CA PRO A 89 19.77 -6.72 -3.89
C PRO A 89 18.25 -6.93 -3.83
N SER A 90 17.63 -6.62 -2.69
CA SER A 90 16.17 -6.66 -2.52
C SER A 90 15.39 -5.64 -3.37
N SER A 91 16.01 -4.56 -3.84
CA SER A 91 15.40 -3.66 -4.83
C SER A 91 15.58 -4.18 -6.27
N LYS A 92 16.71 -4.83 -6.55
CA LYS A 92 17.11 -5.32 -7.89
C LYS A 92 16.49 -6.66 -8.27
N ASN A 93 16.25 -7.51 -7.29
CA ASN A 93 15.83 -8.89 -7.50
C ASN A 93 14.41 -9.08 -6.99
N ARG A 94 13.49 -9.38 -7.92
CA ARG A 94 12.13 -9.83 -7.64
C ARG A 94 11.93 -11.12 -8.41
N PHE A 95 11.45 -12.15 -7.75
CA PHE A 95 11.20 -13.43 -8.39
C PHE A 95 9.72 -13.62 -8.70
N ILE A 96 9.46 -14.50 -9.65
CA ILE A 96 8.14 -15.00 -9.97
C ILE A 96 8.20 -16.53 -10.01
N PHE A 97 7.26 -17.19 -9.35
CA PHE A 97 7.20 -18.65 -9.33
C PHE A 97 6.32 -19.15 -10.46
N VAL A 98 6.91 -19.80 -11.47
CA VAL A 98 6.17 -20.34 -12.63
C VAL A 98 6.73 -21.71 -13.00
N ASN A 99 5.85 -22.67 -13.25
CA ASN A 99 6.18 -24.04 -13.64
C ASN A 99 7.18 -24.69 -12.66
N ASN A 100 6.87 -24.60 -11.36
CA ASN A 100 7.67 -25.14 -10.25
C ASN A 100 9.10 -24.59 -10.16
N ARG A 101 9.36 -23.38 -10.66
CA ARG A 101 10.68 -22.73 -10.61
C ARG A 101 10.56 -21.23 -10.32
N LEU A 102 11.55 -20.69 -9.60
CA LEU A 102 11.72 -19.25 -9.42
C LEU A 102 12.46 -18.66 -10.62
N HIS A 103 11.86 -17.65 -11.25
CA HIS A 103 12.45 -16.88 -12.34
C HIS A 103 12.66 -15.45 -11.88
N ILE A 104 13.81 -14.86 -12.20
CA ILE A 104 14.06 -13.45 -11.88
C ILE A 104 13.32 -12.57 -12.88
N LEU A 105 12.56 -11.59 -12.36
CA LEU A 105 11.90 -10.61 -13.20
C LEU A 105 12.93 -9.64 -13.79
N PRO A 106 12.79 -9.29 -15.08
CA PRO A 106 13.69 -8.35 -15.72
C PRO A 106 13.51 -6.94 -15.14
N THR A 107 14.59 -6.39 -14.58
CA THR A 107 14.59 -5.05 -13.96
C THR A 107 15.26 -3.97 -14.80
N SER A 108 15.88 -4.34 -15.92
CA SER A 108 16.55 -3.41 -16.83
C SER A 108 15.89 -3.38 -18.21
N PHE A 109 15.98 -2.22 -18.89
CA PHE A 109 15.47 -2.07 -20.25
C PHE A 109 16.15 -3.02 -21.24
N SER A 110 17.46 -3.28 -21.06
CA SER A 110 18.20 -4.23 -21.89
C SER A 110 17.71 -5.68 -21.76
N ALA A 111 17.14 -6.05 -20.61
CA ALA A 111 16.57 -7.37 -20.40
C ALA A 111 15.29 -7.61 -21.23
N LEU A 112 14.60 -6.56 -21.67
CA LEU A 112 13.40 -6.67 -22.53
C LEU A 112 13.72 -7.25 -23.91
N PHE A 113 14.96 -7.07 -24.38
CA PHE A 113 15.43 -7.55 -25.69
C PHE A 113 15.94 -9.00 -25.65
N LYS A 114 16.16 -9.55 -24.45
CA LYS A 114 16.56 -10.95 -24.26
C LYS A 114 15.33 -11.80 -24.00
N LYS A 115 15.37 -13.06 -24.45
CA LYS A 115 14.35 -14.04 -24.06
C LYS A 115 14.63 -14.44 -22.62
N THR A 116 13.71 -14.10 -21.73
CA THR A 116 13.87 -14.30 -20.27
C THR A 116 12.74 -15.21 -19.81
N PRO A 117 13.02 -16.40 -19.27
CA PRO A 117 12.00 -17.23 -18.63
C PRO A 117 11.24 -16.44 -17.54
N PRO A 118 9.94 -16.68 -17.32
CA PRO A 118 9.11 -17.72 -17.94
C PRO A 118 8.47 -17.30 -19.27
N PHE A 119 8.81 -16.14 -19.83
CA PHE A 119 8.18 -15.62 -21.05
C PHE A 119 8.62 -16.41 -22.30
N SER A 120 7.66 -16.81 -23.14
CA SER A 120 7.93 -17.56 -24.37
C SER A 120 8.60 -16.69 -25.44
N THR A 121 8.34 -15.38 -25.39
CA THR A 121 8.88 -14.40 -26.33
C THR A 121 9.64 -13.28 -25.61
N ARG A 122 10.29 -12.41 -26.39
CA ARG A 122 10.99 -11.24 -25.86
C ARG A 122 9.96 -10.17 -25.49
N LEU A 123 10.07 -9.61 -24.28
CA LEU A 123 9.12 -8.62 -23.78
C LEU A 123 9.05 -7.35 -24.63
N PHE A 124 10.12 -7.00 -25.36
CA PHE A 124 10.07 -5.86 -26.29
C PHE A 124 8.97 -6.00 -27.36
N ARG A 125 8.51 -7.22 -27.69
CA ARG A 125 7.38 -7.41 -28.62
C ARG A 125 6.09 -6.77 -28.10
N GLY A 126 5.94 -6.61 -26.79
CA GLY A 126 4.85 -5.86 -26.18
C GLY A 126 4.84 -4.39 -26.60
N ILE A 127 6.00 -3.79 -26.88
CA ILE A 127 6.10 -2.41 -27.41
C ILE A 127 5.48 -2.34 -28.80
N TRP A 128 5.84 -3.28 -29.68
CA TRP A 128 5.28 -3.34 -31.03
C TRP A 128 3.77 -3.58 -30.97
N ARG A 129 3.33 -4.52 -30.14
CA ARG A 129 1.91 -4.82 -29.92
C ARG A 129 1.14 -3.58 -29.46
N ASP A 130 1.64 -2.82 -28.49
CA ASP A 130 0.97 -1.60 -28.04
C ASP A 130 0.85 -0.57 -29.16
N LEU A 131 1.89 -0.38 -29.97
CA LEU A 131 1.89 0.58 -31.09
C LEU A 131 0.92 0.22 -32.20
N THR A 132 0.68 -1.08 -32.44
CA THR A 132 -0.23 -1.58 -33.48
C THR A 132 -1.65 -1.89 -32.97
N SER A 133 -1.83 -2.02 -31.65
CA SER A 133 -3.13 -2.35 -31.07
C SER A 133 -4.11 -1.18 -31.22
N PRO A 134 -5.37 -1.44 -31.61
CA PRO A 134 -6.36 -0.38 -31.75
C PRO A 134 -6.61 0.29 -30.40
N ALA A 135 -6.76 1.62 -30.45
CA ALA A 135 -7.23 2.38 -29.30
C ALA A 135 -8.65 1.96 -28.94
N LYS A 136 -8.90 1.69 -27.66
CA LYS A 136 -10.25 1.44 -27.15
C LYS A 136 -10.66 2.66 -26.34
N LYS A 137 -11.63 3.45 -26.82
CA LYS A 137 -12.25 4.47 -25.99
C LYS A 137 -13.09 3.78 -24.92
N SER A 138 -12.59 3.76 -23.69
CA SER A 138 -13.33 3.25 -22.53
C SER A 138 -13.40 4.28 -21.42
N ASN A 139 -14.42 4.21 -20.57
CA ASN A 139 -14.46 4.96 -19.32
C ASN A 139 -13.62 4.28 -18.23
N ASP A 140 -13.51 2.94 -18.32
CA ASP A 140 -12.66 2.09 -17.49
C ASP A 140 -12.48 0.72 -18.14
N ASP A 141 -11.49 -0.05 -17.70
CA ASP A 141 -11.27 -1.45 -18.06
C ASP A 141 -10.69 -2.18 -16.86
N THR A 142 -10.70 -3.52 -16.88
CA THR A 142 -9.95 -4.28 -15.89
C THR A 142 -8.46 -4.18 -16.22
N VAL A 143 -7.61 -4.18 -15.19
CA VAL A 143 -6.15 -4.16 -15.34
C VAL A 143 -5.70 -5.30 -16.26
N TYR A 144 -6.28 -6.49 -16.09
CA TYR A 144 -5.99 -7.66 -16.92
C TYR A 144 -6.31 -7.41 -18.39
N ALA A 145 -7.56 -7.07 -18.72
CA ALA A 145 -8.00 -6.91 -20.11
C ALA A 145 -7.23 -5.80 -20.83
N PHE A 146 -6.91 -4.72 -20.12
CA PHE A 146 -6.08 -3.64 -20.65
C PHE A 146 -4.67 -4.13 -21.01
N ILE A 147 -3.99 -4.80 -20.07
CA ILE A 147 -2.61 -5.27 -20.27
C ILE A 147 -2.54 -6.41 -21.27
N GLU A 148 -3.48 -7.34 -21.23
CA GLU A 148 -3.56 -8.43 -22.20
C GLU A 148 -3.64 -7.85 -23.62
N ARG A 149 -4.58 -6.92 -23.86
CA ARG A 149 -4.73 -6.28 -25.16
C ARG A 149 -3.44 -5.59 -25.60
N ARG A 150 -2.83 -4.77 -24.73
CA ARG A 150 -1.67 -3.92 -25.09
C ARG A 150 -0.34 -4.65 -25.13
N PHE A 151 -0.08 -5.52 -24.16
CA PHE A 151 1.24 -6.11 -23.92
C PHE A 151 1.25 -7.65 -23.99
N GLY A 152 0.08 -8.28 -24.00
CA GLY A 152 -0.09 -9.71 -24.24
C GLY A 152 -0.36 -10.54 -23.00
N VAL A 153 -0.85 -11.76 -23.25
CA VAL A 153 -1.36 -12.68 -22.22
C VAL A 153 -0.32 -13.04 -21.17
N GLU A 154 0.93 -13.33 -21.56
CA GLU A 154 1.97 -13.68 -20.58
C GLU A 154 2.32 -12.53 -19.64
N VAL A 155 2.25 -11.28 -20.11
CA VAL A 155 2.48 -10.10 -19.28
C VAL A 155 1.30 -9.88 -18.34
N ALA A 156 0.07 -10.09 -18.81
CA ALA A 156 -1.12 -10.02 -17.99
C ALA A 156 -1.15 -11.12 -16.92
N ASP A 157 -0.97 -12.38 -17.31
CA ASP A 157 -1.03 -13.56 -16.44
C ASP A 157 0.12 -13.59 -15.44
N TYR A 158 1.37 -13.51 -15.91
CA TYR A 158 2.52 -13.71 -15.03
C TYR A 158 2.84 -12.42 -14.29
N LEU A 159 3.10 -11.32 -14.99
CA LEU A 159 3.63 -10.12 -14.34
C LEU A 159 2.55 -9.35 -13.60
N VAL A 160 1.50 -8.93 -14.30
CA VAL A 160 0.54 -7.96 -13.77
C VAL A 160 -0.41 -8.61 -12.77
N SER A 161 -0.92 -9.81 -13.04
CA SER A 161 -1.79 -10.50 -12.08
C SER A 161 -1.06 -10.80 -10.77
N SER A 162 0.17 -11.30 -10.83
CA SER A 162 1.00 -11.48 -9.63
C SER A 162 1.24 -10.19 -8.88
N MET A 163 1.55 -9.09 -9.59
CA MET A 163 1.78 -7.79 -8.98
C MET A 163 0.53 -7.26 -8.26
N ILE A 164 -0.64 -7.43 -8.86
CA ILE A 164 -1.93 -7.06 -8.27
C ILE A 164 -2.17 -7.86 -6.99
N CYS A 165 -1.99 -9.18 -7.02
CA CYS A 165 -2.07 -10.02 -5.83
C CYS A 165 -1.06 -9.57 -4.75
N GLY A 166 0.16 -9.22 -5.14
CA GLY A 166 1.19 -8.75 -4.20
C GLY A 166 0.94 -7.35 -3.59
N ILE A 167 0.07 -6.53 -4.19
CA ILE A 167 -0.21 -5.17 -3.70
C ILE A 167 -1.49 -5.12 -2.86
N CYS A 168 -2.56 -5.75 -3.33
CA CYS A 168 -3.86 -5.70 -2.68
C CYS A 168 -4.55 -7.06 -2.52
N ALA A 169 -3.87 -8.16 -2.84
CA ALA A 169 -4.42 -9.52 -2.79
C ALA A 169 -5.74 -9.67 -3.59
N GLY A 170 -5.94 -8.84 -4.61
CA GLY A 170 -7.12 -8.89 -5.48
C GLY A 170 -6.88 -9.61 -6.81
N ASP A 171 -7.91 -9.66 -7.64
CA ASP A 171 -7.86 -10.18 -9.01
C ASP A 171 -7.68 -9.04 -10.03
N ALA A 172 -6.66 -9.15 -10.89
CA ALA A 172 -6.43 -8.21 -11.98
C ALA A 172 -7.59 -8.15 -12.98
N LYS A 173 -8.42 -9.20 -13.03
CA LYS A 173 -9.64 -9.26 -13.87
C LYS A 173 -10.82 -8.51 -13.28
N GLU A 174 -10.73 -8.03 -12.05
CA GLU A 174 -11.79 -7.25 -11.40
C GLU A 174 -11.36 -5.81 -11.12
N ILE A 175 -10.06 -5.59 -10.88
CA ILE A 175 -9.54 -4.27 -10.53
C ILE A 175 -9.53 -3.33 -11.73
N SER A 176 -10.06 -2.12 -11.51
CA SER A 176 -10.03 -0.99 -12.43
C SER A 176 -8.61 -0.57 -12.81
N VAL A 177 -8.35 -0.46 -14.12
CA VAL A 177 -7.10 0.07 -14.66
C VAL A 177 -6.96 1.56 -14.35
N LYS A 178 -8.08 2.31 -14.38
CA LYS A 178 -8.11 3.73 -14.08
C LYS A 178 -7.75 4.00 -12.63
N PHE A 179 -8.15 3.12 -11.72
CA PHE A 179 -7.76 3.21 -10.31
C PHE A 179 -6.30 2.81 -10.08
N PHE A 180 -5.86 1.68 -10.65
CA PHE A 180 -4.59 1.09 -10.27
C PHE A 180 -3.37 1.65 -11.02
N ILE A 181 -3.51 1.89 -12.33
CA ILE A 181 -2.44 2.42 -13.20
C ILE A 181 -2.98 3.55 -14.10
N PRO A 182 -3.50 4.65 -13.51
CA PRO A 182 -4.15 5.75 -14.23
C PRO A 182 -3.27 6.31 -15.34
N ASN A 183 -1.97 6.47 -15.10
CA ASN A 183 -1.05 7.03 -16.09
C ASN A 183 -0.97 6.21 -17.39
N LEU A 184 -1.06 4.87 -17.30
CA LEU A 184 -1.07 4.00 -18.49
C LEU A 184 -2.39 4.13 -19.24
N PHE A 185 -3.50 4.13 -18.49
CA PHE A 185 -4.83 4.31 -19.04
C PHE A 185 -4.95 5.66 -19.77
N GLU A 186 -4.57 6.76 -19.12
CA GLU A 186 -4.59 8.10 -19.70
C GLU A 186 -3.69 8.23 -20.94
N ALA A 187 -2.52 7.58 -20.94
CA ALA A 187 -1.63 7.56 -22.09
C ALA A 187 -2.30 6.91 -23.31
N GLU A 188 -2.97 5.76 -23.15
CA GLU A 188 -3.79 5.17 -24.21
C GLU A 188 -4.91 6.14 -24.64
N GLN A 189 -5.68 6.66 -23.69
CA GLN A 189 -6.88 7.46 -23.99
C GLN A 189 -6.53 8.73 -24.78
N LYS A 190 -5.38 9.35 -24.48
CA LYS A 190 -4.93 10.59 -25.12
C LYS A 190 -4.17 10.36 -26.43
N TYR A 191 -3.39 9.28 -26.52
CA TYR A 191 -2.42 9.11 -27.62
C TYR A 191 -2.63 7.83 -28.44
N GLY A 192 -3.65 7.03 -28.10
CA GLY A 192 -3.99 5.76 -28.74
C GLY A 192 -3.05 4.60 -28.43
N SER A 193 -1.95 4.84 -27.71
CA SER A 193 -0.94 3.86 -27.31
C SER A 193 -0.20 4.36 -26.07
N VAL A 194 0.13 3.43 -25.16
CA VAL A 194 0.87 3.71 -23.94
C VAL A 194 2.28 4.19 -24.26
N VAL A 195 2.96 3.48 -25.18
CA VAL A 195 4.34 3.80 -25.62
C VAL A 195 4.39 5.18 -26.26
N LYS A 196 3.45 5.53 -27.15
CA LYS A 196 3.37 6.87 -27.75
C LYS A 196 3.17 7.94 -26.69
N GLY A 197 2.36 7.67 -25.67
CA GLY A 197 2.13 8.60 -24.58
C GLY A 197 3.39 8.90 -23.78
N TYR A 198 4.13 7.86 -23.38
CA TYR A 198 5.39 8.03 -22.66
C TYR A 198 6.46 8.76 -23.48
N ILE A 199 6.60 8.46 -24.77
CA ILE A 199 7.56 9.16 -25.65
C ILE A 199 7.22 10.66 -25.70
N LYS A 200 5.94 11.02 -25.88
CA LYS A 200 5.51 12.42 -25.90
C LYS A 200 5.73 13.12 -24.56
N GLU A 201 5.50 12.44 -23.44
CA GLU A 201 5.73 12.99 -22.11
C GLU A 201 7.22 13.30 -21.87
N ILE A 202 8.12 12.40 -22.27
CA ILE A 202 9.58 12.63 -22.19
C ILE A 202 9.99 13.83 -23.06
N MET A 203 9.47 13.92 -24.30
CA MET A 203 9.75 15.05 -25.19
C MET A 203 9.22 16.39 -24.65
N GLN A 204 8.09 16.37 -23.95
CA GLN A 204 7.51 17.55 -23.30
C GLN A 204 8.29 17.95 -22.04
N LYS A 205 8.71 16.99 -21.21
CA LYS A 205 9.53 17.25 -20.01
C LYS A 205 10.89 17.86 -20.37
N LYS A 206 11.54 17.39 -21.43
CA LYS A 206 12.77 17.99 -21.96
C LYS A 206 12.61 19.43 -22.46
N LYS A 207 11.38 19.90 -22.70
CA LYS A 207 11.09 21.30 -23.09
C LYS A 207 10.75 22.21 -21.91
N VAL A 208 10.55 21.67 -20.70
CA VAL A 208 10.04 22.40 -19.53
C VAL A 208 11.08 22.42 -18.38
N GLU A 209 12.31 21.97 -18.61
CA GLU A 209 13.37 21.93 -17.58
C GLU A 209 13.91 23.31 -17.13
N ASP A 210 13.41 24.43 -17.66
CA ASP A 210 13.83 25.79 -17.26
C ASP A 210 12.97 26.47 -16.17
N SER A 211 12.03 25.77 -15.54
CA SER A 211 11.33 26.37 -14.38
C SER A 211 10.78 25.33 -13.41
N LYS A 212 11.53 25.02 -12.36
CA LYS A 212 10.92 24.53 -11.12
C LYS A 212 11.48 25.23 -9.90
N SER A 213 10.56 25.94 -9.26
CA SER A 213 10.62 26.39 -7.87
C SER A 213 10.91 25.22 -6.94
N SER A 214 11.97 25.37 -6.16
CA SER A 214 12.26 24.57 -4.99
C SER A 214 11.34 25.04 -3.86
N ASN A 215 10.27 24.29 -3.58
CA ASN A 215 9.74 24.32 -2.21
C ASN A 215 10.86 23.75 -1.32
N PRO A 216 11.13 24.34 -0.14
CA PRO A 216 12.09 23.76 0.79
C PRO A 216 11.60 22.35 1.14
N LEU A 217 12.35 21.35 0.70
CA LEU A 217 12.09 19.95 1.01
C LEU A 217 12.63 19.69 2.42
N GLY A 218 11.90 18.93 3.23
CA GLY A 218 12.37 18.50 4.55
C GLY A 218 13.69 17.73 4.45
N SER A 219 14.51 17.76 5.52
CA SER A 219 15.87 17.21 5.52
C SER A 219 15.88 15.71 5.21
N VAL A 220 14.85 14.98 5.65
CA VAL A 220 14.67 13.55 5.35
C VAL A 220 14.44 13.30 3.87
N HIS A 221 13.66 14.16 3.22
CA HIS A 221 13.39 14.01 1.80
C HIS A 221 14.66 14.20 0.96
N GLU A 222 15.45 15.22 1.28
CA GLU A 222 16.72 15.47 0.60
C GLU A 222 17.67 14.29 0.78
N LYS A 223 17.81 13.78 2.01
CA LYS A 223 18.59 12.58 2.30
C LYS A 223 18.11 11.37 1.49
N ALA A 224 16.80 11.11 1.48
CA ALA A 224 16.20 9.98 0.76
C ALA A 224 16.46 10.06 -0.76
N LYS A 225 16.47 11.27 -1.33
CA LYS A 225 16.80 11.51 -2.74
C LYS A 225 18.29 11.30 -3.01
N LEU A 226 19.17 11.84 -2.17
CA LEU A 226 20.62 11.71 -2.28
C LEU A 226 21.08 10.25 -2.19
N GLU A 227 20.53 9.51 -1.22
CA GLU A 227 20.83 8.09 -0.97
C GLU A 227 20.01 7.14 -1.87
N LYS A 228 19.18 7.68 -2.77
CA LYS A 228 18.36 6.93 -3.74
C LYS A 228 17.52 5.83 -3.09
N TRP A 229 16.81 6.17 -2.02
CA TRP A 229 15.90 5.25 -1.35
C TRP A 229 14.80 4.77 -2.32
N ASN A 230 14.47 3.49 -2.23
CA ASN A 230 13.40 2.88 -3.01
C ASN A 230 12.16 2.65 -2.13
N VAL A 231 12.40 2.03 -0.98
CA VAL A 231 11.44 1.84 0.11
C VAL A 231 12.17 2.00 1.45
N PHE A 232 11.43 2.11 2.54
CA PHE A 232 12.00 2.07 3.89
C PHE A 232 11.09 1.30 4.84
N GLY A 233 11.69 0.75 5.90
CA GLY A 233 10.99 0.27 7.08
C GLY A 233 11.41 1.09 8.30
N MET A 234 11.00 0.66 9.48
CA MET A 234 11.31 1.33 10.74
C MET A 234 12.08 0.39 11.67
N ASP A 235 13.07 0.91 12.38
CA ASP A 235 13.71 0.22 13.50
C ASP A 235 12.68 0.01 14.62
N GLY A 236 12.56 -1.22 15.10
CA GLY A 236 11.46 -1.65 15.97
C GLY A 236 10.19 -2.14 15.24
N GLY A 237 10.18 -2.08 13.90
CA GLY A 237 9.05 -2.47 13.06
C GLY A 237 8.11 -1.30 12.75
N MET A 238 7.20 -1.50 11.80
CA MET A 238 6.28 -0.44 11.34
C MET A 238 5.36 0.09 12.45
N VAL A 239 5.17 -0.66 13.54
CA VAL A 239 4.45 -0.19 14.73
C VAL A 239 5.08 1.06 15.35
N THR A 240 6.39 1.27 15.21
CA THR A 240 7.09 2.46 15.73
C THR A 240 6.49 3.77 15.20
N LEU A 241 6.04 3.80 13.95
CA LEU A 241 5.35 4.97 13.40
C LEU A 241 3.98 5.20 14.06
N VAL A 242 3.24 4.12 14.34
CA VAL A 242 1.94 4.19 15.01
C VAL A 242 2.10 4.69 16.44
N ASP A 243 3.07 4.13 17.16
CA ASP A 243 3.31 4.46 18.56
C ASP A 243 3.71 5.93 18.72
N ALA A 244 4.58 6.45 17.83
CA ALA A 244 4.97 7.85 17.84
C ALA A 244 3.81 8.80 17.53
N VAL A 245 2.96 8.50 16.53
CA VAL A 245 1.77 9.32 16.25
C VAL A 245 0.84 9.32 17.46
N LYS A 246 0.65 8.17 18.09
CA LYS A 246 -0.19 8.04 19.30
C LYS A 246 0.37 8.88 20.45
N GLU A 247 1.67 8.81 20.71
CA GLU A 247 2.33 9.57 21.76
C GLU A 247 2.22 11.09 21.50
N GLU A 248 2.49 11.54 20.29
CA GLU A 248 2.39 12.96 19.88
C GLU A 248 0.98 13.52 20.14
N ILE A 249 -0.07 12.80 19.72
CA ILE A 249 -1.46 13.26 19.91
C ILE A 249 -1.89 13.20 21.39
N GLU A 250 -1.39 12.25 22.18
CA GLU A 250 -1.64 12.18 23.62
C GLU A 250 -0.98 13.37 24.35
N VAL A 251 0.23 13.75 23.95
CA VAL A 251 0.99 14.87 24.54
C VAL A 251 0.38 16.23 24.20
N ALA A 252 -0.08 16.44 22.97
CA ALA A 252 -0.62 17.72 22.51
C ALA A 252 -1.89 18.17 23.27
N LYS A 253 -2.56 17.24 23.96
CA LYS A 253 -3.85 17.42 24.67
C LYS A 253 -5.01 17.80 23.72
N GLY A 254 -6.24 17.57 24.16
CA GLY A 254 -7.44 17.92 23.39
C GLY A 254 -8.01 16.81 22.51
N ILE A 255 -7.47 15.60 22.63
CA ILE A 255 -8.06 14.36 22.15
C ILE A 255 -8.31 13.39 23.32
N ASP A 256 -9.40 12.64 23.24
CA ASP A 256 -9.71 11.49 24.09
C ASP A 256 -9.78 10.23 23.23
N ILE A 257 -8.87 9.28 23.46
CA ILE A 257 -8.80 8.00 22.73
C ILE A 257 -9.47 6.93 23.59
N LYS A 258 -10.60 6.42 23.12
CA LYS A 258 -11.36 5.37 23.82
C LYS A 258 -11.18 4.03 23.12
N PHE A 259 -10.54 3.11 23.83
CA PHE A 259 -10.38 1.71 23.42
C PHE A 259 -11.62 0.88 23.77
N ASN A 260 -11.73 -0.31 23.18
CA ASN A 260 -12.84 -1.24 23.39
C ASN A 260 -14.21 -0.55 23.24
N SER A 261 -14.30 0.40 22.32
CA SER A 261 -15.42 1.32 22.15
C SER A 261 -15.98 1.15 20.75
N GLN A 262 -16.71 0.05 20.53
CA GLN A 262 -17.34 -0.24 19.26
C GLN A 262 -18.57 0.63 19.07
N VAL A 263 -18.63 1.38 17.98
CA VAL A 263 -19.86 2.07 17.58
C VAL A 263 -20.82 1.05 16.98
N THR A 264 -22.03 0.98 17.54
CA THR A 264 -23.09 0.07 17.07
C THR A 264 -24.15 0.79 16.26
N ASP A 265 -24.29 2.10 16.45
CA ASP A 265 -25.30 2.93 15.78
C ASP A 265 -24.76 4.33 15.56
N LEU A 266 -25.13 4.92 14.43
CA LEU A 266 -24.66 6.23 14.01
C LEU A 266 -25.80 7.00 13.33
N SER A 267 -26.12 8.15 13.90
CA SER A 267 -27.07 9.12 13.35
C SER A 267 -26.30 10.37 12.93
N ILE A 268 -26.49 10.82 11.69
CA ILE A 268 -25.78 11.95 11.10
C ILE A 268 -26.81 12.92 10.54
N GLN A 269 -26.94 14.06 11.21
CA GLN A 269 -27.81 15.17 10.83
C GLN A 269 -26.96 16.43 10.60
N PRO A 270 -27.49 17.45 9.88
CA PRO A 270 -26.78 18.72 9.70
C PRO A 270 -26.36 19.34 11.05
N GLY A 271 -25.05 19.41 11.31
CA GLY A 271 -24.49 19.99 12.53
C GLY A 271 -24.56 19.12 13.79
N SER A 272 -25.06 17.88 13.70
CA SER A 272 -25.17 16.95 14.82
C SER A 272 -24.86 15.52 14.40
N VAL A 273 -23.97 14.87 15.16
CA VAL A 273 -23.64 13.45 15.00
C VAL A 273 -23.93 12.79 16.33
N LYS A 274 -24.77 11.75 16.34
CA LYS A 274 -25.01 10.93 17.54
C LYS A 274 -24.51 9.53 17.29
N CYS A 275 -23.76 8.96 18.22
CA CYS A 275 -23.32 7.58 18.13
C CYS A 275 -23.60 6.81 19.41
N ARG A 276 -24.00 5.55 19.27
CA ARG A 276 -24.12 4.62 20.39
C ARG A 276 -22.86 3.75 20.48
N VAL A 277 -22.25 3.70 21.65
CA VAL A 277 -21.02 2.94 21.89
C VAL A 277 -21.32 1.72 22.74
N ASN A 278 -20.86 0.54 22.31
CA ASN A 278 -21.06 -0.75 22.95
C ASN A 278 -22.54 -1.06 23.29
N GLY A 279 -23.49 -0.56 22.48
CA GLY A 279 -24.93 -0.71 22.70
C GLY A 279 -25.49 0.04 23.92
N LYS A 280 -24.73 0.96 24.52
CA LYS A 280 -25.11 1.70 25.74
C LYS A 280 -25.65 3.09 25.42
N GLU A 281 -25.02 4.13 25.97
CA GLU A 281 -25.46 5.52 25.86
C GLU A 281 -25.11 6.14 24.51
N PHE A 282 -25.91 7.13 24.11
CA PHE A 282 -25.64 7.98 22.97
C PHE A 282 -24.72 9.13 23.37
N PHE A 283 -23.71 9.36 22.55
CA PHE A 283 -22.81 10.51 22.63
C PHE A 283 -23.06 11.44 21.46
N GLU A 284 -23.01 12.76 21.71
CA GLU A 284 -23.25 13.77 20.68
C GLU A 284 -21.97 14.52 20.31
N TYR A 285 -21.81 14.77 19.01
CA TYR A 285 -20.69 15.45 18.38
C TYR A 285 -21.20 16.40 17.29
N LYS A 286 -20.31 17.25 16.77
CA LYS A 286 -20.64 18.20 15.67
C LYS A 286 -20.14 17.76 14.32
N HIS A 287 -19.01 17.05 14.31
CA HIS A 287 -18.34 16.59 13.10
C HIS A 287 -17.96 15.12 13.24
N LEU A 288 -17.94 14.41 12.11
CA LEU A 288 -17.54 13.02 12.00
C LEU A 288 -16.44 12.87 10.96
N ILE A 289 -15.37 12.16 11.33
CA ILE A 289 -14.42 11.57 10.39
C ILE A 289 -14.48 10.06 10.58
N SER A 290 -14.93 9.34 9.54
CA SER A 290 -14.88 7.88 9.57
C SER A 290 -13.59 7.39 8.91
N SER A 291 -12.79 6.62 9.65
CA SER A 291 -11.66 5.85 9.12
C SER A 291 -11.92 4.33 9.16
N LEU A 292 -13.17 3.94 9.41
CA LEU A 292 -13.61 2.56 9.32
C LEU A 292 -13.58 2.08 7.87
N SER A 293 -13.36 0.78 7.66
CA SER A 293 -13.54 0.20 6.33
C SER A 293 -15.02 0.21 5.93
N ALA A 294 -15.28 0.21 4.62
CA ALA A 294 -16.64 0.31 4.08
C ALA A 294 -17.59 -0.79 4.61
N ILE A 295 -17.11 -2.03 4.78
CA ILE A 295 -17.88 -3.14 5.37
C ILE A 295 -18.32 -2.88 6.82
N HIS A 296 -17.58 -2.07 7.58
CA HIS A 296 -17.96 -1.70 8.95
C HIS A 296 -18.78 -0.41 9.01
N LEU A 297 -18.56 0.52 8.08
CA LEU A 297 -19.29 1.79 8.04
C LEU A 297 -20.69 1.63 7.45
N ALA A 298 -20.85 0.83 6.39
CA ALA A 298 -22.12 0.69 5.68
C ALA A 298 -23.30 0.26 6.59
N PRO A 299 -23.15 -0.74 7.47
CA PRO A 299 -24.24 -1.13 8.37
C PRO A 299 -24.68 -0.01 9.32
N LEU A 300 -23.73 0.84 9.77
CA LEU A 300 -24.01 1.96 10.66
C LEU A 300 -24.82 3.08 10.00
N LEU A 301 -24.78 3.17 8.67
CA LEU A 301 -25.44 4.20 7.88
C LEU A 301 -26.77 3.76 7.28
N LYS A 302 -27.13 2.48 7.40
CA LYS A 302 -28.22 1.87 6.64
C LYS A 302 -29.58 2.51 6.90
N GLU A 303 -29.85 2.93 8.13
CA GLU A 303 -31.16 3.48 8.51
C GLU A 303 -31.36 4.91 7.99
N GLU A 304 -30.38 5.80 8.19
CA GLU A 304 -30.51 7.23 7.83
C GLU A 304 -29.98 7.57 6.43
N HIS A 305 -28.97 6.83 5.94
CA HIS A 305 -28.28 7.10 4.68
C HIS A 305 -28.21 5.85 3.79
N PRO A 306 -29.35 5.23 3.42
CA PRO A 306 -29.40 3.93 2.75
C PRO A 306 -28.69 3.90 1.40
N ILE A 307 -28.72 4.99 0.63
CA ILE A 307 -28.04 5.09 -0.67
C ILE A 307 -26.52 5.02 -0.48
N LEU A 308 -25.98 5.78 0.49
CA LEU A 308 -24.55 5.75 0.79
C LEU A 308 -24.12 4.38 1.36
N ALA A 309 -24.95 3.79 2.22
CA ALA A 309 -24.72 2.45 2.75
C ALA A 309 -24.66 1.39 1.63
N ASP A 310 -25.54 1.46 0.64
CA ASP A 310 -25.54 0.56 -0.52
C ASP A 310 -24.27 0.72 -1.35
N GLU A 311 -23.86 1.96 -1.66
CA GLU A 311 -22.61 2.23 -2.39
C GLU A 311 -21.37 1.73 -1.64
N LEU A 312 -21.29 1.92 -0.32
CA LEU A 312 -20.20 1.41 0.50
C LEU A 312 -20.18 -0.12 0.55
N SER A 313 -21.36 -0.76 0.57
CA SER A 313 -21.50 -2.23 0.61
C SER A 313 -21.02 -2.90 -0.68
N LYS A 314 -20.96 -2.15 -1.80
CA LYS A 314 -20.44 -2.64 -3.08
C LYS A 314 -18.91 -2.72 -3.13
N ILE A 315 -18.20 -2.17 -2.13
CA ILE A 315 -16.73 -2.21 -2.09
C ILE A 315 -16.29 -3.57 -1.55
N PRO A 316 -15.71 -4.46 -2.38
CA PRO A 316 -15.31 -5.79 -1.95
C PRO A 316 -14.08 -5.74 -1.04
N PHE A 317 -13.98 -6.73 -0.15
CA PHE A 317 -12.83 -6.95 0.71
C PHE A 317 -12.29 -8.36 0.51
N VAL A 318 -10.97 -8.50 0.62
CA VAL A 318 -10.28 -9.78 0.59
C VAL A 318 -9.71 -10.09 1.97
N THR A 319 -9.65 -11.37 2.30
CA THR A 319 -9.02 -11.85 3.53
C THR A 319 -7.65 -12.42 3.21
N VAL A 320 -6.63 -11.93 3.92
CA VAL A 320 -5.24 -12.37 3.75
C VAL A 320 -4.73 -12.94 5.06
N ALA A 321 -4.29 -14.19 5.02
CA ALA A 321 -3.52 -14.79 6.10
C ALA A 321 -2.03 -14.49 5.89
N VAL A 322 -1.38 -13.99 6.94
CA VAL A 322 0.07 -13.70 6.96
C VAL A 322 0.75 -14.71 7.86
N VAL A 323 1.60 -15.55 7.26
CA VAL A 323 2.35 -16.60 7.96
C VAL A 323 3.82 -16.21 7.99
N ASN A 324 4.30 -15.88 9.19
CA ASN A 324 5.70 -15.54 9.43
C ASN A 324 6.47 -16.80 9.85
N LEU A 325 7.62 -17.04 9.22
CA LEU A 325 8.50 -18.17 9.48
C LEU A 325 9.90 -17.66 9.78
N ALA A 326 10.53 -18.19 10.83
CA ALA A 326 11.92 -17.90 11.16
C ALA A 326 12.72 -19.20 11.23
N PHE A 327 13.87 -19.21 10.58
CA PHE A 327 14.80 -20.33 10.56
C PHE A 327 16.17 -19.85 11.01
N LYS A 328 16.84 -20.65 11.83
CA LYS A 328 18.22 -20.36 12.24
C LYS A 328 19.17 -20.62 11.07
N GLY A 329 20.08 -19.69 10.82
CA GLY A 329 21.04 -19.73 9.71
C GLY A 329 20.53 -19.08 8.43
N GLN A 330 21.35 -19.11 7.38
CA GLN A 330 21.03 -18.60 6.05
C GLN A 330 20.46 -19.73 5.17
N LEU A 331 19.18 -19.64 4.82
CA LEU A 331 18.52 -20.60 3.92
C LEU A 331 18.45 -20.13 2.46
N LEU A 332 18.57 -18.83 2.21
CA LEU A 332 18.39 -18.26 0.89
C LEU A 332 19.73 -18.18 0.14
N ASP A 333 19.80 -18.86 -1.01
CA ASP A 333 20.96 -18.83 -1.91
C ASP A 333 21.14 -17.48 -2.61
N ARG A 334 20.09 -16.67 -2.68
CA ARG A 334 20.09 -15.36 -3.34
C ARG A 334 19.24 -14.36 -2.58
N GLU A 335 19.79 -13.17 -2.41
CA GLU A 335 19.08 -12.03 -1.85
C GLU A 335 18.10 -11.44 -2.87
N ALA A 336 16.87 -11.20 -2.41
CA ALA A 336 15.81 -10.58 -3.18
C ALA A 336 14.75 -10.00 -2.25
N PHE A 337 13.81 -9.24 -2.80
CA PHE A 337 12.62 -8.84 -2.05
C PHE A 337 11.82 -10.06 -1.60
N GLY A 338 11.77 -11.07 -2.47
CA GLY A 338 10.88 -12.23 -2.36
C GLY A 338 10.43 -12.68 -3.74
N PHE A 339 9.37 -13.48 -3.75
CA PHE A 339 8.70 -13.92 -4.98
C PHE A 339 7.19 -13.79 -4.90
N LEU A 340 6.57 -13.65 -6.07
CA LEU A 340 5.11 -13.73 -6.23
C LEU A 340 4.73 -14.99 -7.01
N VAL A 341 3.52 -15.45 -6.78
CA VAL A 341 2.94 -16.59 -7.49
C VAL A 341 1.78 -16.09 -8.34
N PRO A 342 1.82 -16.26 -9.67
CA PRO A 342 0.67 -15.97 -10.51
C PRO A 342 -0.54 -16.82 -10.13
N PRO A 343 -1.77 -16.26 -10.16
CA PRO A 343 -2.99 -17.06 -9.96
C PRO A 343 -3.10 -18.27 -10.88
N SER A 344 -2.54 -18.18 -12.10
CA SER A 344 -2.52 -19.27 -13.07
C SER A 344 -1.73 -20.51 -12.62
N GLN A 345 -0.93 -20.41 -11.55
CA GLN A 345 -0.20 -21.55 -10.98
C GLN A 345 -1.04 -22.38 -10.00
N GLY A 346 -2.24 -21.92 -9.62
CA GLY A 346 -3.17 -22.69 -8.78
C GLY A 346 -2.66 -22.99 -7.36
N LEU A 347 -1.70 -22.22 -6.84
CA LEU A 347 -1.19 -22.38 -5.48
C LEU A 347 -1.98 -21.50 -4.50
N PRO A 348 -2.11 -21.93 -3.22
CA PRO A 348 -2.84 -21.18 -2.21
C PRO A 348 -2.07 -19.96 -1.65
N ILE A 349 -0.84 -19.73 -2.11
CA ILE A 349 0.02 -18.62 -1.68
C ILE A 349 0.06 -17.53 -2.75
N LEU A 350 0.04 -16.27 -2.34
CA LEU A 350 0.25 -15.10 -3.21
C LEU A 350 1.73 -14.87 -3.50
N GLY A 351 2.58 -15.24 -2.54
CA GLY A 351 4.00 -14.97 -2.59
C GLY A 351 4.66 -15.14 -1.23
N VAL A 352 5.97 -14.98 -1.23
CA VAL A 352 6.80 -14.97 -0.03
C VAL A 352 7.73 -13.78 -0.06
N ILE A 353 7.75 -13.01 1.01
CA ILE A 353 8.69 -11.90 1.25
C ILE A 353 9.90 -12.46 1.99
N PHE A 354 11.10 -12.05 1.59
CA PHE A 354 12.35 -12.41 2.25
C PHE A 354 12.71 -11.30 3.23
N ASP A 355 12.08 -11.30 4.40
CA ASP A 355 12.17 -10.20 5.36
C ASP A 355 13.61 -9.97 5.83
N SER A 356 14.36 -11.03 6.11
CA SER A 356 15.76 -10.92 6.52
C SER A 356 16.68 -10.41 5.40
N CYS A 357 16.29 -10.53 4.12
CA CYS A 357 17.01 -9.89 3.01
C CYS A 357 16.68 -8.39 2.91
N ASN A 358 15.51 -7.95 3.35
CA ASN A 358 15.14 -6.54 3.36
C ASN A 358 15.72 -5.83 4.59
N PHE A 359 15.60 -6.47 5.76
CA PHE A 359 16.09 -6.00 7.04
C PHE A 359 16.74 -7.17 7.78
N PRO A 360 18.08 -7.22 7.86
CA PRO A 360 18.79 -8.29 8.56
C PRO A 360 18.27 -8.50 9.99
N GLN A 361 18.06 -9.76 10.37
CA GLN A 361 17.51 -10.18 11.66
C GLN A 361 18.43 -11.20 12.34
N GLU A 362 19.57 -10.70 12.83
CA GLU A 362 20.62 -11.50 13.47
C GLU A 362 21.07 -12.68 12.60
N ASN A 363 21.11 -13.90 13.16
CA ASN A 363 21.50 -15.13 12.48
C ASN A 363 20.28 -15.92 11.95
N HIS A 364 19.15 -15.26 11.69
CA HIS A 364 17.93 -15.91 11.22
C HIS A 364 17.56 -15.52 9.79
N THR A 365 17.12 -16.50 9.02
CA THR A 365 16.33 -16.28 7.81
C THR A 365 14.87 -16.11 8.20
N VAL A 366 14.30 -14.95 7.91
CA VAL A 366 12.89 -14.63 8.19
C VAL A 366 12.16 -14.48 6.88
N LEU A 367 11.09 -15.26 6.74
CA LEU A 367 10.25 -15.32 5.54
C LEU A 367 8.80 -15.07 5.93
N THR A 368 8.05 -14.44 5.03
CA THR A 368 6.62 -14.27 5.20
C THR A 368 5.87 -14.73 3.99
N SER A 369 5.01 -15.73 4.18
CA SER A 369 4.02 -16.13 3.18
C SER A 369 2.72 -15.37 3.37
N GLN A 370 2.14 -14.92 2.24
CA GLN A 370 0.80 -14.36 2.20
C GLN A 370 -0.12 -15.33 1.45
N GLN A 371 -1.31 -15.57 1.99
CA GLN A 371 -2.30 -16.48 1.43
C GLN A 371 -3.66 -15.77 1.35
N ILE A 372 -4.36 -15.90 0.23
CA ILE A 372 -5.78 -15.51 0.18
C ILE A 372 -6.56 -16.62 0.88
N GLN A 373 -7.31 -16.23 1.89
CA GLN A 373 -8.31 -17.12 2.46
C GLN A 373 -9.53 -17.04 1.53
N GLN A 374 -9.81 -18.11 0.79
CA GLN A 374 -11.10 -18.21 0.09
C GLN A 374 -12.19 -18.24 1.15
N VAL A 375 -13.06 -17.22 1.15
CA VAL A 375 -14.21 -17.10 2.05
C VAL A 375 -15.41 -17.77 1.40
#